data_AF-A0A0C2FU15-F1
#
_entry.id   AF-A0A0C2FU15-F1
#
_cell.length_a   1.000
_cell.length_b   1.000
_cell.length_c   1.000
_cell.angle_alpha   90.00
_cell.angle_beta   90.00
_cell.angle_gamma   90.00
#
_symmetry.space_group_name_H-M   'P 1'
#
loop_
_entity.id
_entity.type
_entity.pdbx_description
1 polymer ?
#
loop_
_entity_poly.entity_id
_entity_poly.type
_entity_poly.pdbx_seq_one_letter_code
_entity_poly.pdbx_strand_id
1 'polypeptide(L)'
;MHFQKEIEKEMAYQILNYIDVNRDGKLSQEEIFNFSSVYNKLSKDEISQVVGTLDANRDGFLTVGELERIPSKMAQLANIQPPPTV
;
A
#
# COMPACT_ATOMS: atom_id res chain seq x y z
N MET A 1 -23.23 9.91 -1.50
CA MET A 1 -22.13 8.97 -1.78
C MET A 1 -20.78 9.65 -1.56
N HIS A 2 -20.39 9.93 -0.31
CA HIS A 2 -19.16 10.66 0.03
C HIS A 2 -18.22 9.90 1.00
N PHE A 3 -18.70 8.83 1.63
CA PHE A 3 -17.94 8.11 2.67
C PHE A 3 -16.78 7.25 2.15
N GLN A 4 -16.86 6.74 0.92
CA GLN A 4 -15.84 5.81 0.40
C GLN A 4 -14.47 6.50 0.25
N LYS A 5 -14.49 7.75 -0.24
CA LYS A 5 -13.30 8.53 -0.57
C LYS A 5 -12.48 8.91 0.67
N GLU A 6 -13.15 9.12 1.79
CA GLU A 6 -12.51 9.47 3.06
C GLU A 6 -11.82 8.25 3.68
N ILE A 7 -12.45 7.07 3.60
CA ILE A 7 -11.87 5.80 4.07
C ILE A 7 -10.67 5.38 3.21
N GLU A 8 -10.74 5.53 1.89
CA GLU A 8 -9.63 5.25 0.97
C GLU A 8 -8.39 6.09 1.30
N LYS A 9 -8.61 7.38 1.61
CA LYS A 9 -7.55 8.31 2.03
C LYS A 9 -6.96 7.94 3.38
N GLU A 10 -7.78 7.73 4.39
CA GLU A 10 -7.33 7.33 5.72
C GLU A 10 -6.52 6.02 5.67
N MET A 11 -6.97 5.03 4.89
CA MET A 11 -6.22 3.78 4.69
C MET A 11 -4.89 4.01 3.98
N ALA A 12 -4.85 4.84 2.94
CA ALA A 12 -3.61 5.19 2.26
C ALA A 12 -2.58 5.79 3.23
N TYR A 13 -3.00 6.73 4.09
CA TYR A 13 -2.11 7.31 5.10
C TYR A 13 -1.67 6.29 6.15
N GLN A 14 -2.55 5.39 6.59
CA GLN A 14 -2.17 4.36 7.56
C GLN A 14 -1.14 3.39 6.98
N ILE A 15 -1.37 2.90 5.76
CA ILE A 15 -0.42 2.00 5.07
C ILE A 15 0.92 2.72 4.91
N LEU A 16 0.89 3.98 4.47
CA LEU A 16 2.09 4.77 4.29
C LEU A 16 2.83 4.91 5.63
N ASN A 17 2.17 5.35 6.70
CA ASN A 17 2.80 5.51 8.00
C ASN A 17 3.36 4.21 8.62
N TYR A 18 2.87 3.04 8.20
CA TYR A 18 3.36 1.74 8.66
C TYR A 18 4.55 1.21 7.85
N ILE A 19 4.60 1.49 6.55
CA ILE A 19 5.58 0.92 5.62
C ILE A 19 6.67 1.93 5.26
N ASP A 20 6.34 3.23 5.18
CA ASP A 20 7.23 4.35 4.87
C ASP A 20 8.22 4.56 6.02
N VAL A 21 9.37 3.87 5.92
CA VAL A 21 10.42 3.92 6.94
C VAL A 21 11.16 5.24 6.85
N ASN A 22 11.35 5.75 5.63
CA ASN A 22 12.13 6.96 5.39
C ASN A 22 11.29 8.26 5.53
N ARG A 23 9.96 8.13 5.63
CA ARG A 23 8.97 9.22 5.74
C ARG A 23 9.02 10.21 4.59
N ASP A 24 9.29 9.73 3.38
CA ASP A 24 9.35 10.56 2.18
C ASP A 24 7.98 10.78 1.52
N GLY A 25 6.91 10.17 2.06
CA GLY A 25 5.55 10.34 1.57
C GLY A 25 5.17 9.35 0.46
N LYS A 26 6.01 8.34 0.19
CA LYS A 26 5.79 7.30 -0.82
C LYS A 26 6.37 5.97 -0.34
N LEU A 27 5.93 4.88 -0.97
CA LEU A 27 6.41 3.53 -0.66
C LEU A 27 7.26 3.01 -1.80
N SER A 28 8.54 2.83 -1.53
CA SER A 28 9.45 2.17 -2.47
C SER A 28 9.25 0.65 -2.47
N GLN A 29 9.64 0.01 -3.57
CA GLN A 29 9.68 -1.47 -3.65
C GLN A 29 10.52 -2.08 -2.53
N GLU A 30 11.59 -1.41 -2.10
CA GLU A 30 12.42 -1.87 -0.98
C GLU A 30 11.70 -1.81 0.35
N GLU A 31 10.94 -0.75 0.63
CA GLU A 31 10.16 -0.62 1.87
C GLU A 31 9.04 -1.66 1.93
N ILE A 32 8.33 -1.85 0.82
CA ILE A 32 7.30 -2.89 0.70
C ILE A 32 7.93 -4.28 0.84
N PHE A 33 9.10 -4.51 0.24
CA PHE A 33 9.85 -5.75 0.39
C PHE A 33 10.28 -6.01 1.83
N ASN A 34 10.85 -5.00 2.48
CA ASN A 34 11.30 -5.11 3.86
C ASN A 34 10.11 -5.38 4.80
N PHE A 35 9.00 -4.65 4.64
CA PHE A 35 7.78 -4.87 5.40
C PHE A 35 7.18 -6.25 5.14
N SER A 36 7.01 -6.64 3.88
CA SER A 36 6.47 -7.96 3.54
C SER A 36 7.35 -9.09 4.04
N SER A 37 8.69 -8.92 4.06
CA SER A 37 9.62 -9.91 4.60
C SER A 37 9.44 -10.12 6.10
N VAL A 38 8.94 -9.11 6.82
CA VAL A 38 8.65 -9.19 8.26
C VAL A 38 7.29 -9.85 8.53
N TYR A 39 6.27 -9.58 7.71
CA TYR A 39 4.88 -10.00 7.99
C TYR A 39 4.37 -11.21 7.19
N ASN A 40 4.73 -11.37 5.92
CA ASN A 40 4.19 -12.42 5.02
C ASN A 40 5.23 -13.15 4.15
N LYS A 41 6.52 -12.79 4.23
CA LYS A 41 7.61 -13.30 3.36
C LYS A 41 7.20 -13.36 1.89
N LEU A 42 6.67 -12.26 1.36
CA LEU A 42 6.35 -12.17 -0.06
C LEU A 42 7.63 -12.18 -0.89
N SER A 43 7.59 -12.84 -2.05
CA SER A 43 8.71 -12.85 -3.00
C SER A 43 8.79 -11.52 -3.75
N LYS A 44 9.98 -11.15 -4.22
CA LYS A 44 10.18 -9.92 -5.02
C LYS A 44 9.25 -9.86 -6.23
N ASP A 45 9.00 -10.99 -6.89
CA ASP A 45 8.04 -11.08 -8.00
C ASP A 45 6.63 -10.66 -7.60
N GLU A 46 6.11 -11.17 -6.47
CA GLU A 46 4.76 -10.81 -6.01
C GLU A 46 4.66 -9.33 -5.69
N ILE A 47 5.69 -8.76 -5.06
CA ILE A 47 5.74 -7.33 -4.76
C ILE A 47 5.83 -6.52 -6.03
N SER A 48 6.64 -6.95 -7.00
CA SER A 48 6.75 -6.27 -8.29
C SER A 48 5.44 -6.32 -9.09
N GLN A 49 4.69 -7.42 -8.99
CA GLN A 49 3.34 -7.54 -9.57
C GLN A 49 2.34 -6.60 -8.88
N VAL A 50 2.34 -6.56 -7.54
CA VAL A 50 1.46 -5.68 -6.76
C VAL A 50 1.80 -4.22 -7.02
N VAL A 51 3.07 -3.84 -6.87
CA VAL A 51 3.55 -2.48 -7.14
C VAL A 51 3.27 -2.13 -8.58
N GLY A 52 3.60 -2.96 -9.57
CA GLY A 52 3.35 -2.66 -10.98
C GLY A 52 1.85 -2.55 -11.35
N THR A 53 0.95 -3.09 -10.54
CA THR A 53 -0.51 -2.92 -10.72
C THR A 53 -1.02 -1.62 -10.10
N LEU A 54 -0.38 -1.16 -9.01
CA LEU A 54 -0.79 0.03 -8.26
C LEU A 54 -0.06 1.31 -8.71
N ASP A 55 1.19 1.16 -9.12
CA ASP A 55 2.07 2.18 -9.65
C ASP A 55 1.61 2.55 -11.06
N ALA A 56 0.64 3.46 -11.10
CA ALA A 56 0.03 3.92 -12.33
C ALA A 56 1.01 4.76 -13.16
N ASN A 57 1.96 5.44 -12.49
CA ASN A 57 2.93 6.31 -13.12
C ASN A 57 4.22 5.56 -13.54
N ARG A 58 4.42 4.33 -13.03
CA ARG A 58 5.57 3.44 -13.24
C ARG A 58 6.91 4.04 -12.81
N ASP A 59 6.91 4.83 -11.75
CA ASP A 59 8.13 5.41 -11.16
C ASP A 59 8.81 4.45 -10.17
N GLY A 60 8.16 3.34 -9.84
CA GLY A 60 8.63 2.33 -8.90
C GLY A 60 8.27 2.63 -7.44
N PHE A 61 7.46 3.65 -7.18
CA PHE A 61 7.01 4.07 -5.87
C PHE A 61 5.47 4.15 -5.82
N LEU A 62 4.89 3.93 -4.64
CA LEU A 62 3.46 4.14 -4.42
C LEU A 62 3.25 5.37 -3.55
N THR A 63 2.67 6.41 -4.15
CA THR A 63 2.31 7.64 -3.45
C THR A 63 0.93 7.53 -2.79
N VAL A 64 0.63 8.41 -1.83
CA VAL A 64 -0.72 8.47 -1.20
C VAL A 64 -1.84 8.53 -2.25
N GLY A 65 -1.65 9.29 -3.34
CA GLY A 65 -2.65 9.41 -4.40
C GLY A 65 -2.86 8.13 -5.22
N GLU A 66 -1.86 7.26 -5.30
CA GLU A 66 -1.95 5.93 -5.91
C GLU A 66 -2.55 4.92 -4.93
N LEU A 67 -2.20 5.03 -3.65
CA LEU A 67 -2.79 4.24 -2.57
C LEU A 67 -4.29 4.55 -2.39
N GLU A 68 -4.71 5.81 -2.53
CA GLU A 68 -6.11 6.26 -2.52
C GLU A 68 -6.94 5.64 -3.65
N ARG A 69 -6.29 5.16 -4.72
CA ARG A 69 -6.93 4.49 -5.85
C ARG A 69 -6.95 2.98 -5.73
N ILE A 70 -6.36 2.42 -4.66
CA ILE A 70 -6.40 0.98 -4.40
C ILE A 70 -7.86 0.57 -4.24
N PRO A 71 -8.41 -0.27 -5.13
CA PRO A 71 -9.72 -0.86 -4.90
C PRO A 71 -9.66 -1.61 -3.57
N SER A 72 -10.63 -1.43 -2.66
CA SER A 72 -10.64 -2.10 -1.35
C SER A 72 -10.47 -3.63 -1.44
N LYS A 73 -10.75 -4.21 -2.61
CA LYS A 73 -10.51 -5.62 -2.98
C LYS A 73 -9.01 -5.99 -3.07
N MET A 74 -8.14 -5.09 -3.52
CA MET A 74 -6.69 -5.30 -3.65
C MET A 74 -5.97 -5.15 -2.30
N ALA A 75 -6.44 -4.25 -1.42
CA ALA A 75 -5.95 -4.16 -0.05
C ALA A 75 -6.15 -5.49 0.72
N GLN A 76 -7.24 -6.21 0.44
CA GLN A 76 -7.51 -7.55 0.99
C GLN A 76 -6.54 -8.61 0.47
N LEU A 77 -6.07 -8.49 -0.78
CA LEU A 77 -5.12 -9.44 -1.39
C LEU A 77 -3.70 -9.26 -0.87
N ALA A 78 -3.32 -8.04 -0.47
CA ALA A 78 -2.04 -7.78 0.17
C ALA A 78 -1.93 -8.34 1.60
N ASN A 79 -3.00 -8.96 2.14
CA ASN A 79 -3.06 -9.52 3.49
C ASN A 79 -2.78 -8.47 4.60
N ILE A 80 -2.84 -7.17 4.26
CA ILE A 80 -2.84 -6.05 5.18
C ILE A 80 -4.27 -5.95 5.69
N GLN A 81 -4.58 -6.66 6.77
CA GLN A 81 -5.88 -6.50 7.39
C GLN A 81 -6.03 -5.03 7.80
N PRO A 82 -7.11 -4.33 7.39
CA PRO A 82 -7.41 -3.03 7.99
C PRO A 82 -7.49 -3.25 9.50
N PRO A 83 -6.89 -2.38 10.34
CA PRO A 83 -7.06 -2.50 11.78
C PRO A 83 -8.56 -2.53 12.08
N PRO A 84 -9.03 -3.46 12.94
CA PRO A 84 -10.44 -3.53 13.28
C PRO A 84 -10.87 -2.17 13.78
N THR A 85 -11.81 -1.56 13.07
CA THR A 85 -12.44 -0.31 13.47
C THR A 85 -13.22 -0.62 14.74
N VAL A 86 -12.75 -0.08 15.87
CA VAL A 86 -13.46 -0.13 17.16
C VAL A 86 -14.76 0.68 17.09
#